data_AF-A0A9X6VDM1-F1
#
_entry.id   AF-A0A9X6VDM1-F1
#
_cell.length_a   1.000
_cell.length_b   1.000
_cell.length_c   1.000
_cell.angle_alpha   90.00
_cell.angle_beta   90.00
_cell.angle_gamma   90.00
#
_symmetry.space_group_name_H-M   'P 1'
#
loop_
_entity.id
_entity.type
_entity.pdbx_description
1 polymer ?
#
loop_
_entity_poly.entity_id
_entity_poly.type
_entity_poly.pdbx_seq_one_letter_code
_entity_poly.pdbx_strand_id
1 'polypeptide(L)'
;MDDLKQVTQYKASDGTEFHVDVDKEGLYHIVAKFPFLTTSKDGKYTNNFVGYVTNDITDETTAKGIASFACYCYQRQLNHNSKSN
;
A
#
# COMPACT_ATOMS: atom_id res chain seq x y z
N MET A 1 -3.92 1.37 -16.58
CA MET A 1 -4.29 0.94 -15.21
C MET A 1 -5.55 1.71 -14.79
N ASP A 2 -6.51 1.92 -15.70
CA ASP A 2 -7.47 3.02 -15.57
C ASP A 2 -8.84 2.60 -15.02
N ASP A 3 -8.99 1.34 -14.61
CA ASP A 3 -10.24 0.77 -14.10
C ASP A 3 -10.05 -0.01 -12.80
N LEU A 4 -9.31 0.57 -11.85
CA LEU A 4 -9.18 0.02 -10.51
C LEU A 4 -10.25 0.60 -9.59
N LYS A 5 -11.04 -0.27 -8.96
CA LYS A 5 -12.01 0.10 -7.93
C LYS A 5 -11.42 -0.12 -6.55
N GLN A 6 -11.37 0.93 -5.73
CA GLN A 6 -10.91 0.80 -4.35
C GLN A 6 -11.88 -0.04 -3.52
N VAL A 7 -11.35 -1.07 -2.88
CA VAL A 7 -12.05 -2.00 -1.99
C VAL A 7 -11.88 -1.59 -0.53
N THR A 8 -10.66 -1.25 -0.13
CA THR A 8 -10.39 -0.78 1.22
C THR A 8 -9.12 0.08 1.30
N GLN A 9 -8.92 0.67 2.47
CA GLN A 9 -7.79 1.52 2.77
C GLN A 9 -7.38 1.39 4.24
N TYR A 10 -6.08 1.27 4.47
CA TYR A 10 -5.46 1.36 5.78
C TYR A 10 -4.56 2.59 5.82
N LYS A 11 -4.55 3.31 6.95
CA LYS A 11 -3.81 4.57 7.08
C LYS A 11 -2.92 4.55 8.31
N ALA A 12 -1.64 4.87 8.11
CA ALA A 12 -0.67 5.06 9.17
C ALA A 12 -0.73 6.49 9.74
N SER A 13 -0.15 6.67 10.92
CA SER A 13 -0.23 7.92 11.70
C SER A 13 0.42 9.13 11.02
N ASP A 14 1.41 8.90 10.17
CA ASP A 14 2.11 9.94 9.42
C ASP A 14 1.35 10.38 8.16
N GLY A 15 0.25 9.70 7.84
CA GLY A 15 -0.57 9.95 6.66
C GLY A 15 -0.30 8.99 5.50
N THR A 16 0.64 8.05 5.60
CA THR A 16 0.85 6.99 4.59
C THR A 16 -0.37 6.07 4.49
N GLU A 17 -0.79 5.75 3.28
CA GLU A 17 -2.01 5.00 2.98
C GLU A 17 -1.69 3.72 2.19
N PHE A 18 -2.32 2.61 2.56
CA PHE A 18 -2.23 1.31 1.90
C PHE A 18 -3.59 0.96 1.33
N HIS A 19 -3.70 1.00 0.02
CA HIS A 19 -4.94 0.81 -0.73
C HIS A 19 -5.01 -0.62 -1.24
N VAL A 20 -6.21 -1.19 -1.19
CA VAL A 20 -6.55 -2.43 -1.88
C VAL A 20 -7.56 -2.07 -2.95
N ASP A 21 -7.19 -2.31 -4.19
CA ASP A 21 -8.01 -2.05 -5.36
C ASP A 21 -8.31 -3.37 -6.09
N VAL A 22 -9.38 -3.42 -6.87
CA VAL A 22 -9.73 -4.57 -7.71
C VAL A 22 -9.94 -4.11 -9.14
N ASP A 23 -9.41 -4.86 -10.10
CA ASP A 23 -9.65 -4.58 -11.53
C ASP A 23 -10.94 -5.24 -12.04
N LYS A 24 -11.23 -5.00 -13.33
CA LYS A 24 -12.39 -5.57 -14.03
C LYS A 24 -12.37 -7.09 -14.14
N GLU A 25 -11.20 -7.72 -13.99
CA GLU A 25 -11.03 -9.18 -14.07
C GLU A 25 -11.11 -9.83 -12.68
N GLY A 26 -11.30 -9.04 -11.62
CA GLY A 26 -11.40 -9.52 -10.24
C GLY A 26 -10.03 -9.77 -9.59
N LEU A 27 -8.94 -9.25 -10.16
CA LEU A 27 -7.62 -9.31 -9.55
C LEU A 27 -7.42 -8.14 -8.59
N TYR A 28 -6.89 -8.45 -7.42
CA TYR A 28 -6.66 -7.48 -6.36
C TYR A 28 -5.24 -6.91 -6.43
N HIS A 29 -5.16 -5.58 -6.38
CA HIS A 29 -3.94 -4.79 -6.44
C HIS A 29 -3.73 -4.09 -5.09
N ILE A 30 -2.51 -4.09 -4.58
CA ILE A 30 -2.16 -3.44 -3.31
C ILE A 30 -1.16 -2.33 -3.58
N VAL A 31 -1.49 -1.10 -3.19
CA VAL A 31 -0.70 0.10 -3.48
C VAL A 31 -0.44 0.87 -2.20
N ALA A 32 0.78 1.41 -2.03
CA ALA A 32 1.09 2.33 -0.94
C ALA A 32 1.30 3.76 -1.46
N LYS A 33 0.68 4.73 -0.80
CA LYS A 33 0.75 6.17 -1.09
C LYS A 33 1.35 6.87 0.12
N PHE A 34 2.47 7.55 -0.07
CA PHE A 34 3.20 8.25 1.00
C PHE A 34 2.93 9.76 0.89
N PRO A 35 2.66 10.47 2.01
CA PRO A 35 2.30 11.89 2.01
C PRO A 35 3.53 12.81 1.87
N PHE A 36 4.74 12.29 2.06
CA PHE A 36 5.98 13.04 1.93
C PHE A 36 6.82 12.50 0.76
N LEU A 37 7.60 13.38 0.15
CA LEU A 37 8.60 13.04 -0.87
C LEU A 37 9.66 12.11 -0.27
N THR A 38 9.46 10.80 -0.36
CA THR A 38 10.55 9.84 -0.18
C THR A 38 11.42 9.95 -1.44
N THR A 39 12.62 10.51 -1.29
CA THR A 39 13.55 10.83 -2.38
C THR A 39 14.00 9.58 -3.15
N SER A 40 13.22 9.18 -4.16
CA SER A 40 13.69 8.44 -5.33
C SER A 40 14.10 9.46 -6.41
N LYS A 41 15.13 9.17 -7.22
CA LYS A 41 15.76 10.19 -8.10
C LYS A 41 14.87 10.76 -9.21
N ASP A 42 13.68 10.20 -9.48
CA ASP A 42 12.96 10.45 -10.74
C ASP A 42 11.53 11.01 -10.62
N GLY A 43 11.14 11.57 -9.46
CA GLY A 43 9.93 12.43 -9.39
C GLY A 43 8.57 11.74 -9.58
N LYS A 44 8.53 10.41 -9.78
CA LYS A 44 7.31 9.59 -9.83
C LYS A 44 7.24 8.76 -8.55
N TYR A 45 6.43 9.21 -7.58
CA TYR A 45 6.38 8.65 -6.23
C TYR A 45 5.04 8.00 -5.88
N THR A 46 4.62 7.05 -6.69
CA THR A 46 3.97 5.87 -6.11
C THR A 46 5.08 4.85 -5.92
N ASN A 47 5.38 4.47 -4.68
CA ASN A 47 5.93 3.13 -4.52
C ASN A 47 4.73 2.22 -4.81
N ASN A 48 4.47 2.02 -6.10
CA ASN A 48 3.82 0.81 -6.56
C ASN A 48 4.64 -0.25 -5.85
N PHE A 49 4.08 -0.93 -4.85
CA PHE A 49 4.69 -2.17 -4.38
C PHE A 49 4.96 -2.94 -5.66
N VAL A 50 6.24 -3.01 -6.05
CA VAL A 50 6.73 -3.40 -7.37
C VAL A 50 6.04 -4.69 -7.75
N GLY A 51 4.96 -4.62 -8.52
CA GLY A 51 4.00 -5.71 -8.76
C GLY A 51 4.20 -6.96 -7.90
N TYR A 52 4.26 -6.84 -6.56
CA TYR A 52 4.85 -7.92 -5.75
C TYR A 52 3.93 -9.14 -5.81
N VAL A 53 2.67 -8.89 -6.18
CA VAL A 53 1.67 -9.87 -6.53
C VAL A 53 0.73 -9.33 -7.62
N THR A 54 1.25 -8.76 -8.73
CA THR A 54 0.35 -8.30 -9.82
C THR A 54 -0.36 -9.44 -10.56
N ASN A 55 -0.04 -10.71 -10.27
CA ASN A 55 -0.50 -11.80 -11.13
C ASN A 55 -1.50 -12.79 -10.49
N ASP A 56 -1.69 -12.85 -9.14
CA ASP A 56 -2.41 -14.02 -8.56
C ASP A 56 -3.32 -13.75 -7.34
N ILE A 57 -3.54 -12.52 -6.86
CA ILE A 57 -4.50 -12.31 -5.75
C ILE A 57 -5.91 -12.22 -6.30
N THR A 58 -6.67 -13.30 -6.19
CA THR A 58 -8.10 -13.38 -6.55
C THR A 58 -9.02 -13.33 -5.32
N ASP A 59 -8.46 -13.37 -4.10
CA ASP A 59 -9.22 -13.36 -2.84
C ASP A 59 -9.09 -12.02 -2.10
N GLU A 60 -10.24 -11.41 -1.81
CA GLU A 60 -10.35 -10.13 -1.11
C GLU A 60 -9.75 -10.18 0.30
N THR A 61 -9.98 -11.28 1.02
CA THR A 61 -9.56 -11.42 2.41
C THR A 61 -8.04 -11.42 2.51
N THR A 62 -7.39 -12.13 1.60
CA THR A 62 -5.94 -12.17 1.44
C THR A 62 -5.39 -10.78 1.09
N ALA A 63 -6.00 -10.09 0.13
CA ALA A 63 -5.59 -8.73 -0.26
C ALA A 63 -5.66 -7.75 0.92
N LYS A 64 -6.78 -7.77 1.66
CA LYS A 64 -6.98 -7.00 2.89
C LYS A 64 -5.98 -7.36 3.98
N GLY A 65 -5.73 -8.65 4.18
CA GLY A 65 -4.76 -9.16 5.13
C GLY A 65 -3.35 -8.61 4.88
N ILE A 66 -2.87 -8.75 3.65
CA ILE A 66 -1.55 -8.24 3.22
C ILE A 66 -1.47 -6.71 3.43
N ALA A 67 -2.45 -5.95 2.97
CA ALA A 67 -2.44 -4.49 3.11
C ALA A 67 -2.48 -4.04 4.57
N SER A 68 -3.29 -4.68 5.41
CA SER A 68 -3.35 -4.37 6.85
C SER A 68 -2.03 -4.70 7.56
N PHE A 69 -1.41 -5.84 7.22
CA PHE A 69 -0.14 -6.27 7.79
C PHE A 69 0.99 -5.32 7.39
N ALA A 70 1.02 -4.91 6.11
CA ALA A 70 1.97 -3.91 5.63
C ALA A 70 1.83 -2.57 6.36
N CYS A 71 0.59 -2.08 6.53
CA CYS A 71 0.31 -0.87 7.29
C CYS A 71 0.77 -0.98 8.75
N TYR A 72 0.53 -2.13 9.39
CA TYR A 72 0.97 -2.39 10.76
C TYR A 72 2.49 -2.40 10.89
N CYS A 73 3.20 -3.09 9.99
CA CYS A 73 4.66 -3.11 9.96
C CYS A 73 5.24 -1.70 9.80
N TYR A 74 4.67 -0.91 8.88
CA TYR A 74 5.07 0.47 8.67
C TYR A 74 4.83 1.34 9.90
N GLN A 75 3.65 1.25 10.52
CA GLN A 75 3.36 1.97 11.76
C GLN A 75 4.33 1.60 12.89
N ARG A 76 4.69 0.33 13.01
CA ARG A 76 5.67 -0.13 13.99
C ARG A 76 7.05 0.47 13.74
N GLN A 77 7.47 0.58 12.48
CA GLN A 77 8.71 1.25 12.11
C GLN A 77 8.68 2.74 12.43
N LEU A 78 7.58 3.44 12.11
CA LEU A 78 7.39 4.86 12.48
C LEU A 78 7.52 5.07 13.99
N ASN A 79 6.86 4.23 14.78
CA ASN A 79 6.89 4.30 16.24
C ASN A 79 8.28 4.02 16.83
N HIS A 80 9.09 3.20 16.13
CA HIS A 80 10.47 2.97 16.54
C HIS A 80 11.32 4.21 16.29
N ASN A 81 11.21 4.81 15.10
CA ASN A 81 11.97 5.99 14.71
C ASN A 81 11.62 7.23 15.55
N SER A 82 10.35 7.38 15.96
CA SER A 82 9.93 8.49 16.82
C SER A 82 10.42 8.37 18.27
N LYS A 83 10.76 7.17 18.74
CA LYS A 83 11.34 6.93 20.07
C LYS A 83 12.86 7.03 20.11
N SER A 84 13.51 6.95 18.96
CA SER A 84 14.97 7.06 18.84
C SER A 84 15.46 8.51 18.65
N ASN A 85 14.54 9.46 18.46
CA ASN A 85 14.77 10.91 18.47
C ASN A 85 14.24 11.53 19.75
#